data_AF-A0A0F3Q560-F1
#
_entry.id   AF-A0A0F3Q560-F1
#
_cell.length_a   1.000
_cell.length_b   1.000
_cell.length_c   1.000
_cell.angle_alpha   90.00
_cell.angle_beta   90.00
_cell.angle_gamma   90.00
#
_symmetry.space_group_name_H-M   'P 1'
#
loop_
_entity.id
_entity.type
_entity.pdbx_description
1 polymer ?
#
loop_
_entity_poly.entity_id
_entity_poly.type
_entity_poly.pdbx_seq_one_letter_code
_entity_poly.pdbx_strand_id
1 'polypeptide(L)' 'MDPVGACIGARGVRIQNIVAELNGEKIDVIPYSPDLAKFVVSAIAPAEVVKVIIDEE' A
#
# COMPACT_ATOMS: atom_id res chain seq x y z
N MET A 1 -13.62 -9.66 -1.82
CA MET A 1 -12.30 -10.25 -2.12
C MET A 1 -11.25 -9.34 -1.50
N ASP A 2 -10.22 -9.87 -0.85
CA ASP A 2 -9.10 -9.08 -0.30
C ASP A 2 -8.05 -8.85 -1.40
N PRO A 3 -7.96 -7.64 -1.99
CA PRO A 3 -7.05 -7.38 -3.09
C PRO A 3 -5.59 -7.34 -2.62
N VAL A 4 -5.33 -6.85 -1.41
CA VAL A 4 -3.97 -6.74 -0.86
C VAL A 4 -3.42 -8.14 -0.64
N GLY A 5 -4.18 -9.02 0.02
CA GLY A 5 -3.80 -10.42 0.21
C GLY A 5 -3.58 -11.18 -1.11
N ALA A 6 -4.38 -10.89 -2.14
CA ALA A 6 -4.23 -11.50 -3.46
C ALA A 6 -2.92 -11.08 -4.18
N CYS A 7 -2.49 -9.82 -4.00
CA CYS A 7 -1.24 -9.28 -4.53
C CYS A 7 -0.01 -9.77 -3.75
N ILE A 8 -0.11 -9.88 -2.42
CA ILE A 8 0.98 -10.37 -1.54
C ILE A 8 1.18 -11.88 -1.72
N GLY A 9 0.09 -12.65 -1.81
CA GLY A 9 0.11 -14.11 -1.86
C GLY A 9 0.43 -14.74 -0.50
N ALA A 10 0.27 -16.06 -0.42
CA ALA A 10 0.53 -16.80 0.83
C ALA A 10 1.97 -16.55 1.32
N ARG A 11 2.12 -16.04 2.55
CA ARG A 11 3.42 -15.67 3.14
C ARG A 11 4.25 -14.68 2.30
N GLY A 12 3.62 -13.86 1.45
CA GLY A 12 4.34 -12.87 0.64
C GLY A 12 5.01 -13.41 -0.62
N VAL A 13 4.75 -14.66 -1.02
CA VAL A 13 5.48 -15.30 -2.12
C VAL A 13 5.37 -14.54 -3.45
N ARG A 14 4.23 -13.90 -3.73
CA ARG A 14 4.03 -13.21 -5.01
C ARG A 14 4.79 -11.89 -5.05
N ILE A 15 4.65 -11.08 -4.00
CA ILE A 15 5.35 -9.79 -3.92
C ILE A 15 6.86 -9.97 -3.83
N GLN A 16 7.35 -11.00 -3.13
CA GLN A 16 8.79 -11.29 -3.04
C GLN A 16 9.42 -11.63 -4.39
N ASN A 17 8.71 -12.34 -5.27
CA ASN A 17 9.20 -12.64 -6.61
C ASN A 17 9.37 -11.35 -7.44
N ILE A 18 8.40 -10.43 -7.37
CA ILE A 18 8.47 -9.14 -8.08
C ILE A 18 9.61 -8.29 -7.52
N VAL A 19 9.76 -8.22 -6.19
CA VAL A 19 10.88 -7.52 -5.54
C VAL A 19 12.22 -8.08 -6.03
N ALA A 20 12.35 -9.39 -6.19
CA ALA A 20 13.57 -10.01 -6.71
C ALA A 20 13.82 -9.65 -8.20
N GLU A 21 12.78 -9.63 -9.04
CA GLU A 21 12.88 -9.17 -10.43
C GLU A 21 13.26 -7.68 -10.54
N LEU A 22 12.85 -6.86 -9.57
CA LEU A 22 13.21 -5.44 -9.45
C LEU A 22 14.49 -5.22 -8.62
N ASN A 23 15.41 -6.19 -8.61
CA ASN A 23 16.72 -6.09 -7.96
C ASN A 23 16.67 -5.69 -6.47
N GLY A 24 15.64 -6.12 -5.75
CA GLY A 24 15.47 -5.86 -4.33
C GLY A 24 14.77 -4.54 -3.99
N GLU A 25 14.19 -3.85 -4.98
CA GLU A 25 13.35 -2.67 -4.75
C GLU A 25 12.22 -2.98 -3.75
N LYS A 26 12.04 -2.12 -2.74
CA LYS A 26 10.97 -2.30 -1.74
C LYS A 26 9.65 -1.82 -2.32
N ILE A 27 8.65 -2.69 -2.30
CA ILE A 27 7.32 -2.44 -2.82
C ILE A 27 6.33 -2.58 -1.69
N ASP A 28 5.50 -1.55 -1.49
CA ASP A 28 4.39 -1.57 -0.56
C ASP A 28 3.07 -1.71 -1.31
N VAL A 29 2.18 -2.57 -0.78
CA VAL A 29 0.84 -2.79 -1.33
C VAL A 29 -0.17 -2.29 -0.31
N ILE A 30 -0.92 -1.25 -0.69
CA ILE A 30 -1.89 -0.59 0.17
C ILE A 30 -3.31 -0.81 -0.37
N PRO A 31 -4.34 -0.83 0.51
CA PRO A 31 -5.72 -0.85 0.06
C PRO A 31 -6.07 0.48 -0.64
N TYR A 32 -6.62 0.38 -1.84
CA TYR A 32 -7.23 1.54 -2.49
C TYR A 32 -8.50 1.98 -1.75
N SER A 33 -8.72 3.29 -1.66
CA SER A 33 -9.97 3.87 -1.17
C SER A 33 -10.40 5.03 -2.06
N PRO A 34 -11.70 5.16 -2.40
CA PRO A 34 -12.20 6.36 -3.06
C PRO A 34 -12.27 7.57 -2.12
N ASP A 35 -12.22 7.34 -0.81
CA ASP A 35 -12.05 8.40 0.19
C ASP A 35 -10.57 8.77 0.24
N LEU A 36 -10.25 9.98 -0.27
CA LEU A 36 -8.86 10.44 -0.42
C LEU A 36 -8.13 10.51 0.93
N ALA A 37 -8.81 10.87 2.02
CA ALA A 37 -8.19 10.93 3.34
C ALA A 37 -7.75 9.53 3.79
N LYS A 38 -8.62 8.53 3.63
CA LYS A 38 -8.27 7.12 3.95
C LYS A 38 -7.16 6.58 3.06
N PHE A 39 -7.17 6.94 1.78
CA PHE A 39 -6.16 6.49 0.84
C PHE A 39 -4.78 7.07 1.17
N VAL A 40 -4.71 8.37 1.46
CA VAL A 40 -3.47 9.04 1.90
C VAL A 40 -2.94 8.45 3.21
N VAL A 41 -3.81 8.20 4.20
CA VAL A 41 -3.39 7.55 5.45
C VAL A 41 -2.77 6.18 5.20
N SER A 42 -3.37 5.38 4.30
CA SER A 42 -2.86 4.05 3.97
C SER A 42 -1.50 4.13 3.25
N ALA A 43 -1.29 5.14 2.41
CA ALA A 43 -0.07 5.35 1.65
C ALA A 43 1.14 5.78 2.49
N ILE A 44 0.91 6.31 3.69
CA ILE A 44 1.97 6.76 4.61
C ILE A 44 2.44 5.63 5.55
N ALA A 45 1.78 4.46 5.52
CA ALA A 45 2.19 3.31 6.31
C ALA A 45 3.69 2.98 6.09
N PRO A 46 4.43 2.62 7.16
CA PRO A 46 3.99 2.32 8.52
C PRO A 46 3.93 3.55 9.45
N ALA A 47 4.16 4.77 8.96
CA ALA A 47 4.17 5.95 9.80
C ALA A 47 2.76 6.33 10.29
N GLU A 48 2.67 6.86 11.51
CA GLU A 48 1.42 7.30 12.11
C GLU A 48 1.03 8.70 11.59
N VAL A 49 -0.19 8.81 11.07
CA VAL A 49 -0.71 10.08 10.55
C VAL A 49 -1.50 10.80 11.65
N VAL A 50 -1.02 11.99 12.05
CA VAL A 50 -1.67 12.81 13.08
C VAL A 50 -2.87 13.60 12.54
N LYS A 51 -2.77 14.12 11.31
CA LYS A 51 -3.83 14.91 10.67
C LYS A 51 -3.68 14.88 9.15
N VAL A 52 -4.81 14.78 8.44
CA VAL A 52 -4.89 15.02 6.99
C VAL A 52 -5.74 16.26 6.76
N ILE A 53 -5.26 17.17 5.92
CA ILE A 53 -6.01 18.33 5.43
C ILE A 53 -6.02 18.21 3.92
N ILE A 54 -7.21 18.11 3.33
CA ILE A 54 -7.40 18.08 1.89
C ILE A 54 -7.84 19.48 1.49
N ASP A 55 -7.12 20.06 0.54
CA ASP A 55 -7.52 21.29 -0.11
C ASP A 55 -8.33 20.93 -1.36
N GLU A 56 -9.54 21.49 -1.47
CA GLU A 56 -10.47 21.23 -2.58
C GLU A 56 -10.48 22.38 -3.61
N GLU A 57 -9.66 23.42 -3.41
CA GLU A 57 -9.51 24.57 -4.32
C GLU A 57 -8.53 24.34 -5.49
#